data_AF-A0A087ACV0-F1
#
_entry.id   AF-A0A087ACV0-F1
#
_cell.length_a   1.000
_cell.length_b   1.000
_cell.length_c   1.000
_cell.angle_alpha   90.00
_cell.angle_beta   90.00
_cell.angle_gamma   90.00
#
_symmetry.space_group_name_H-M   'P 1'
#
loop_
_entity.id
_entity.type
_entity.pdbx_description
1 polymer ?
#
loop_
_entity_poly.entity_id
_entity_poly.type
_entity_poly.pdbx_seq_one_letter_code
_entity_poly.pdbx_strand_id
1 'polypeptide(L)'
;MGDINTLITRMRYWCASANLGYDQSQRWNIYPGGECDCSSLVIHCLKEAGFDTGSSSYTGNMSSQLTARGWRRLPNNGNPQPGDILLNDIHHVAVYLGNGQLAQASIDERGRGSGGRSGDQTDHETNIRRYYNYPWNAYLRYAGPIEGASMTSAQDVWNYDWNHTANGGNTYNALMGAATNTAHIWNYLQPRFIGAKDTHARLLWIPGQGIIPMYEPREMQEMSEDYRNITGHQIPTVLYRTERQMRYAIAILNNESAEDRRRLRP
;
A
#
# COMPACT_ATOMS: atom_id res chain seq x y z
N MET A 1 -11.82 7.21 -15.41
CA MET A 1 -11.08 6.14 -14.71
C MET A 1 -9.71 6.04 -15.36
N GLY A 2 -8.66 5.74 -14.59
CA GLY A 2 -7.30 5.68 -15.13
C GLY A 2 -7.11 4.55 -16.15
N ASP A 3 -6.32 4.81 -17.21
CA ASP A 3 -6.10 3.86 -18.30
C ASP A 3 -4.60 3.61 -18.57
N ILE A 4 -4.18 2.35 -18.52
CA ILE A 4 -2.76 1.95 -18.68
C ILE A 4 -2.27 2.18 -20.10
N ASN A 5 -3.11 1.97 -21.11
CA ASN A 5 -2.71 2.21 -22.49
C ASN A 5 -2.47 3.71 -22.75
N THR A 6 -3.28 4.56 -22.13
CA THR A 6 -3.11 6.01 -22.15
C THR A 6 -1.81 6.39 -21.43
N LEU A 7 -1.51 5.83 -20.25
CA LEU A 7 -0.23 6.06 -19.57
C LEU A 7 0.96 5.73 -20.48
N ILE A 8 0.96 4.53 -21.09
CA ILE A 8 2.02 4.11 -22.03
C ILE A 8 2.10 5.08 -23.22
N THR A 9 0.97 5.49 -23.77
CA THR A 9 0.90 6.42 -24.91
C THR A 9 1.45 7.80 -24.53
N ARG A 10 1.11 8.33 -23.35
CA ARG A 10 1.63 9.61 -22.86
C ARG A 10 3.12 9.55 -22.57
N MET A 11 3.60 8.50 -21.93
CA MET A 11 5.05 8.27 -21.75
C MET A 11 5.78 8.24 -23.09
N ARG A 12 5.22 7.57 -24.11
CA ARG A 12 5.81 7.56 -25.45
C ARG A 12 5.85 8.94 -26.08
N TYR A 13 4.76 9.70 -25.99
CA TYR A 13 4.68 11.06 -26.54
C TYR A 13 5.72 11.99 -25.90
N TRP A 14 5.77 12.03 -24.57
CA TRP A 14 6.67 12.94 -23.86
C TRP A 14 8.15 12.61 -24.09
N CYS A 15 8.50 11.32 -24.12
CA CYS A 15 9.89 10.87 -24.30
C CYS A 15 10.36 10.78 -25.76
N ALA A 16 9.47 10.87 -26.77
CA ALA A 16 9.87 10.69 -28.17
C ALA A 16 9.43 11.81 -29.11
N SER A 17 8.58 12.75 -28.67
CA SER A 17 7.99 13.74 -29.56
C SER A 17 7.83 15.13 -28.96
N ALA A 18 7.73 15.24 -27.64
CA ALA A 18 7.47 16.54 -27.00
C ALA A 18 8.72 17.42 -26.85
N ASN A 19 9.92 16.91 -27.16
CA ASN A 19 11.17 17.63 -26.91
C ASN A 19 11.27 18.08 -25.44
N LEU A 20 11.05 17.17 -24.49
CA LEU A 20 11.00 17.48 -23.06
C LEU A 20 12.37 17.24 -22.42
N GLY A 21 12.91 18.27 -21.77
CA GLY A 21 14.21 18.22 -21.11
C GLY A 21 14.16 17.70 -19.68
N TYR A 22 15.34 17.59 -19.06
CA TYR A 22 15.51 17.18 -17.68
C TYR A 22 16.06 18.31 -16.79
N ASP A 23 15.30 18.74 -15.77
CA ASP A 23 15.76 19.64 -14.72
C ASP A 23 14.97 19.45 -13.40
N GLN A 24 15.66 19.13 -12.30
CA GLN A 24 15.02 18.97 -10.98
C GLN A 24 14.51 20.28 -10.35
N SER A 25 15.02 21.44 -10.76
CA SER A 25 14.61 22.77 -10.26
C SER A 25 13.38 23.30 -11.00
N GLN A 26 13.23 22.94 -12.28
CA GLN A 26 12.09 23.34 -13.14
C GLN A 26 11.12 22.18 -13.43
N ARG A 27 11.17 21.13 -12.61
CA ARG A 27 10.51 19.82 -12.78
C ARG A 27 9.01 19.81 -13.12
N TRP A 28 8.27 20.89 -12.91
CA TRP A 28 6.83 20.97 -13.23
C TRP A 28 6.51 21.77 -14.50
N ASN A 29 7.53 22.25 -15.23
CA ASN A 29 7.39 22.98 -16.49
C ASN A 29 7.13 22.03 -17.67
N ILE A 30 6.12 21.17 -17.54
CA ILE A 30 5.85 20.10 -18.49
C ILE A 30 4.91 20.61 -19.58
N TYR A 31 5.52 21.04 -20.68
CA TYR A 31 4.92 21.40 -21.96
C TYR A 31 5.91 21.05 -23.07
N PRO A 32 5.51 20.99 -24.36
CA PRO A 32 6.46 20.69 -25.43
C PRO A 32 7.63 21.70 -25.48
N GLY A 33 8.87 21.23 -25.38
CA GLY A 33 10.06 22.09 -25.22
C GLY A 33 10.37 22.51 -23.78
N GLY A 34 9.61 22.02 -22.80
CA GLY A 34 9.76 22.30 -21.36
C GLY A 34 10.75 21.38 -20.65
N GLU A 35 10.59 21.22 -19.33
CA GLU A 35 11.50 20.46 -18.46
C GLU A 35 10.73 19.65 -17.40
N CYS A 36 11.30 18.51 -17.03
CA CYS A 36 10.79 17.63 -15.99
C CYS A 36 11.94 16.98 -15.20
N ASP A 37 11.61 16.23 -14.17
CA ASP A 37 12.49 15.19 -13.62
C ASP A 37 11.83 13.81 -13.72
N CYS A 38 12.53 12.77 -13.27
CA CYS A 38 12.05 11.39 -13.39
C CYS A 38 10.63 11.19 -12.83
N SER A 39 10.36 11.70 -11.63
CA SER A 39 9.09 11.49 -10.95
C SER A 39 7.98 12.44 -11.40
N SER A 40 8.29 13.70 -11.69
CA SER A 40 7.33 14.66 -12.22
C SER A 40 6.83 14.25 -13.62
N LEU A 41 7.69 13.69 -14.48
CA LEU A 41 7.27 13.11 -15.76
C LEU A 41 6.24 11.99 -15.55
N VAL A 42 6.54 11.02 -14.70
CA VAL A 42 5.66 9.87 -14.46
C VAL A 42 4.34 10.32 -13.81
N ILE A 43 4.41 11.21 -12.81
CA ILE A 43 3.22 11.79 -12.16
C ILE A 43 2.37 12.56 -13.17
N HIS A 44 2.98 13.34 -14.07
CA HIS A 44 2.26 14.06 -15.12
C HIS A 44 1.54 13.10 -16.07
N CYS A 45 2.24 12.08 -16.57
CA CYS A 45 1.65 11.08 -17.47
C CYS A 45 0.53 10.29 -16.79
N LEU A 46 0.66 9.98 -15.48
CA LEU A 46 -0.40 9.34 -14.70
C LEU A 46 -1.66 10.21 -14.63
N LYS A 47 -1.50 11.52 -14.37
CA LYS A 47 -2.62 12.47 -14.33
C LYS A 47 -3.29 12.62 -15.70
N GLU A 48 -2.52 12.74 -16.78
CA GLU A 48 -3.07 12.76 -18.15
C GLU A 48 -3.80 11.47 -18.52
N ALA A 49 -3.34 10.33 -17.99
CA ALA A 49 -3.99 9.04 -18.14
C ALA A 49 -5.20 8.83 -17.21
N GLY A 50 -5.56 9.83 -16.40
CA GLY A 50 -6.75 9.81 -15.54
C GLY A 50 -6.59 9.05 -14.23
N PHE A 51 -5.36 8.75 -13.80
CA PHE A 51 -5.10 8.16 -12.48
C PHE A 51 -5.10 9.25 -11.41
N ASP A 52 -5.69 8.93 -10.25
CA ASP A 52 -5.48 9.71 -9.04
C ASP A 52 -4.07 9.42 -8.50
N THR A 53 -3.25 10.46 -8.36
CA THR A 53 -1.89 10.38 -7.82
C THR A 53 -1.79 10.90 -6.39
N GLY A 54 -2.89 11.40 -5.81
CA GLY A 54 -2.90 12.06 -4.52
C GLY A 54 -1.87 13.19 -4.41
N SER A 55 -1.19 13.21 -3.26
CA SER A 55 -0.10 14.15 -2.97
C SER A 55 1.25 13.68 -3.51
N SER A 56 1.28 12.73 -4.45
CA SER A 56 2.54 12.29 -5.04
C SER A 56 3.21 13.46 -5.75
N SER A 57 4.44 13.75 -5.34
CA SER A 57 5.19 14.90 -5.82
C SER A 57 6.66 14.57 -6.08
N TYR A 58 7.21 13.49 -5.54
CA TYR A 58 8.59 13.06 -5.81
C TYR A 58 8.73 11.55 -5.60
N THR A 59 9.82 10.95 -6.09
CA THR A 59 10.04 9.49 -6.09
C THR A 59 9.74 8.81 -4.75
N GLY A 60 10.21 9.38 -3.63
CA GLY A 60 10.08 8.78 -2.30
C GLY A 60 8.67 8.75 -1.71
N ASN A 61 7.69 9.45 -2.30
CA ASN A 61 6.29 9.34 -1.89
C ASN A 61 5.38 8.69 -2.94
N MET A 62 5.90 8.29 -4.10
CA MET A 62 5.10 7.66 -5.15
C MET A 62 4.53 6.31 -4.71
N SER A 63 5.34 5.47 -4.07
CA SER A 63 4.91 4.15 -3.62
C SER A 63 3.69 4.24 -2.70
N SER A 64 3.76 5.03 -1.62
CA SER A 64 2.66 5.15 -0.66
C SER A 64 1.40 5.80 -1.26
N GLN A 65 1.57 6.82 -2.11
CA GLN A 65 0.43 7.54 -2.71
C GLN A 65 -0.29 6.71 -3.77
N LEU A 66 0.45 5.96 -4.59
CA LEU A 66 -0.14 5.16 -5.66
C LEU A 66 -0.71 3.84 -5.11
N THR A 67 -0.08 3.21 -4.12
CA THR A 67 -0.62 1.98 -3.55
C THR A 67 -1.95 2.19 -2.83
N ALA A 68 -2.13 3.35 -2.20
CA ALA A 68 -3.42 3.79 -1.66
C ALA A 68 -4.53 3.94 -2.73
N ARG A 69 -4.21 3.85 -4.02
CA ARG A 69 -5.09 4.17 -5.16
C ARG A 69 -5.13 3.08 -6.22
N GLY A 70 -4.79 1.85 -5.82
CA GLY A 70 -5.04 0.66 -6.64
C GLY A 70 -3.81 0.13 -7.37
N TRP A 71 -2.65 0.69 -7.04
CA TRP A 71 -1.39 0.14 -7.48
C TRP A 71 -0.88 -0.89 -6.46
N ARG A 72 -0.33 -1.99 -6.94
CA ARG A 72 0.33 -3.00 -6.10
C ARG A 72 1.83 -2.83 -6.19
N ARG A 73 2.50 -2.75 -5.04
CA ARG A 73 3.96 -2.74 -4.95
C ARG A 73 4.49 -4.18 -5.00
N LEU A 74 5.01 -4.58 -6.14
CA LEU A 74 5.61 -5.89 -6.37
C LEU A 74 7.13 -5.85 -6.15
N PRO A 75 7.75 -6.93 -5.66
CA PRO A 75 9.21 -7.01 -5.62
C PRO A 75 9.79 -6.95 -7.03
N ASN A 76 11.01 -6.41 -7.18
CA ASN A 76 11.77 -6.50 -8.42
C ASN A 76 12.10 -7.97 -8.70
N ASN A 77 11.29 -8.61 -9.54
CA ASN A 77 11.45 -10.01 -9.94
C ASN A 77 12.07 -10.16 -11.34
N GLY A 78 12.61 -9.08 -11.91
CA GLY A 78 13.17 -9.03 -13.26
C GLY A 78 12.16 -9.15 -14.40
N ASN A 79 10.86 -9.25 -14.11
CA ASN A 79 9.80 -9.49 -15.09
C ASN A 79 8.73 -8.38 -15.05
N PRO A 80 9.06 -7.14 -15.47
CA PRO A 80 8.10 -6.05 -15.54
C PRO A 80 7.05 -6.30 -16.64
N GLN A 81 5.86 -5.74 -16.44
CA GLN A 81 4.75 -5.78 -17.39
C GLN A 81 4.45 -4.38 -17.95
N PRO A 82 3.89 -4.28 -19.18
CA PRO A 82 3.52 -2.99 -19.75
C PRO A 82 2.65 -2.17 -18.78
N GLY A 83 3.06 -0.92 -18.52
CA GLY A 83 2.40 -0.02 -17.57
C GLY A 83 2.95 -0.06 -16.15
N ASP A 84 3.85 -1.00 -15.83
CA ASP A 84 4.52 -1.01 -14.51
C ASP A 84 5.39 0.24 -14.34
N ILE A 85 5.26 0.86 -13.17
CA ILE A 85 6.17 1.91 -12.73
C ILE A 85 7.36 1.23 -12.04
N LEU A 86 8.53 1.35 -12.63
CA LEU A 86 9.78 0.83 -12.10
C LEU A 86 10.33 1.84 -11.11
N LEU A 87 10.41 1.48 -9.83
CA LEU A 87 10.69 2.42 -8.76
C LEU A 87 11.95 2.03 -8.01
N ASN A 88 12.90 2.97 -7.94
CA ASN A 88 13.89 3.04 -6.87
C ASN A 88 13.43 4.17 -5.96
N ASP A 89 13.02 3.86 -4.73
CA ASP A 89 12.31 4.77 -3.83
C ASP A 89 13.11 6.06 -3.51
N ILE A 90 14.41 6.09 -3.78
CA ILE A 90 15.29 7.22 -3.49
C ILE A 90 15.74 7.95 -4.77
N HIS A 91 16.11 7.21 -5.82
CA HIS A 91 16.94 7.77 -6.89
C HIS A 91 16.24 7.93 -8.23
N HIS A 92 15.30 7.05 -8.58
CA HIS A 92 14.83 7.01 -9.96
C HIS A 92 13.48 6.34 -10.13
N VAL A 93 12.75 6.78 -11.16
CA VAL A 93 11.50 6.15 -11.57
C VAL A 93 11.37 6.16 -13.10
N ALA A 94 10.80 5.09 -13.63
CA ALA A 94 10.54 4.90 -15.06
C ALA A 94 9.23 4.14 -15.26
N VAL A 95 8.71 4.10 -16.48
CA VAL A 95 7.55 3.28 -16.85
C VAL A 95 7.96 2.24 -17.89
N TYR A 96 7.64 0.97 -17.64
CA TYR A 96 7.85 -0.08 -18.62
C TYR A 96 6.76 -0.05 -19.70
N LEU A 97 7.16 -0.01 -20.96
CA LEU A 97 6.24 0.18 -22.09
C LEU A 97 5.81 -1.14 -22.75
N GLY A 98 6.35 -2.28 -22.29
CA GLY A 98 6.26 -3.56 -23.00
C GLY A 98 7.40 -3.79 -23.98
N ASN A 99 7.46 -5.00 -24.54
CA ASN A 99 8.42 -5.40 -25.56
C ASN A 99 9.88 -5.11 -25.21
N GLY A 100 10.24 -5.21 -23.92
CA GLY A 100 11.60 -4.95 -23.45
C GLY A 100 12.00 -3.47 -23.50
N GLN A 101 11.06 -2.52 -23.50
CA GLN A 101 11.33 -1.09 -23.50
C GLN A 101 10.83 -0.42 -22.22
N LEU A 102 11.51 0.65 -21.81
CA LEU A 102 11.05 1.59 -20.78
C LEU A 102 11.15 3.03 -21.28
N ALA A 103 10.35 3.91 -20.69
CA ALA A 103 10.43 5.37 -20.86
C ALA A 103 10.79 6.03 -19.53
N GLN A 104 11.59 7.10 -19.59
CA GLN A 104 12.12 7.79 -18.42
C GLN A 104 12.59 9.20 -18.75
N ALA A 105 12.78 10.01 -17.70
CA ALA A 105 13.62 11.21 -17.70
C ALA A 105 14.83 10.93 -16.82
N SER A 106 16.06 11.10 -17.31
CA SER A 106 17.26 10.62 -16.57
C SER A 106 18.22 11.70 -16.09
N ILE A 107 18.69 12.57 -16.98
CA ILE A 107 19.78 13.51 -16.70
C ILE A 107 19.80 14.58 -17.78
N ASP A 108 20.31 15.77 -17.47
CA ASP A 108 20.41 16.89 -18.42
C ASP A 108 21.53 16.69 -19.47
N GLU A 109 21.62 17.62 -20.42
CA GLU A 109 22.59 17.62 -21.52
C GLU A 109 24.06 17.64 -21.09
N ARG A 110 24.32 18.02 -19.83
CA ARG A 110 25.65 18.08 -19.20
C ARG A 110 25.95 16.88 -18.31
N GLY A 111 25.03 15.93 -18.19
CA GLY A 111 25.16 14.83 -17.24
C GLY A 111 24.99 15.28 -15.79
N ARG A 112 24.15 16.29 -15.54
CA ARG A 112 23.79 16.81 -14.22
C ARG A 112 22.28 16.73 -13.98
N GLY A 113 21.90 16.97 -12.74
CA GLY A 113 20.50 16.88 -12.30
C GLY A 113 19.69 18.17 -12.48
N SER A 114 20.33 19.30 -12.76
CA SER A 114 19.69 20.62 -12.77
C SER A 114 20.57 21.72 -13.33
N GLY A 115 19.92 22.84 -13.65
CA GLY A 115 20.52 24.02 -14.28
C GLY A 115 20.62 23.87 -15.79
N GLY A 116 19.88 22.91 -16.36
CA GLY A 116 19.77 22.51 -17.77
C GLY A 116 19.30 23.63 -18.68
N ARG A 117 19.24 23.38 -19.99
CA ARG A 117 18.44 24.22 -20.88
C ARG A 117 17.07 23.58 -21.06
N SER A 118 16.06 24.40 -21.33
CA SER A 118 14.71 23.88 -21.59
C SER A 118 14.64 23.12 -22.92
N GLY A 119 13.90 22.01 -22.91
CA GLY A 119 13.78 21.06 -24.01
C GLY A 119 14.80 19.94 -23.95
N ASP A 120 14.69 18.92 -24.80
CA ASP A 120 15.70 17.86 -24.89
C ASP A 120 16.81 18.30 -25.85
N GLN A 121 18.02 18.55 -25.35
CA GLN A 121 19.13 18.94 -26.21
C GLN A 121 19.93 17.77 -26.77
N THR A 122 19.73 16.57 -26.23
CA THR A 122 20.54 15.39 -26.56
C THR A 122 19.74 14.26 -27.20
N ASP A 123 18.44 14.43 -27.38
CA ASP A 123 17.46 13.38 -27.71
C ASP A 123 17.49 12.21 -26.71
N HIS A 124 18.02 12.46 -25.50
CA HIS A 124 18.29 11.45 -24.48
C HIS A 124 17.92 11.88 -23.06
N GLU A 125 17.53 13.13 -22.83
CA GLU A 125 17.18 13.61 -21.48
C GLU A 125 15.88 12.98 -21.00
N THR A 126 14.88 12.96 -21.90
CA THR A 126 13.75 12.04 -21.85
C THR A 126 13.87 11.04 -22.98
N ASN A 127 13.74 9.75 -22.70
CA ASN A 127 14.05 8.74 -23.69
C ASN A 127 13.21 7.49 -23.54
N ILE A 128 13.06 6.78 -24.66
CA ILE A 128 12.64 5.40 -24.71
C ILE A 128 13.86 4.55 -25.03
N ARG A 129 14.15 3.56 -24.19
CA ARG A 129 15.27 2.65 -24.45
C ARG A 129 14.96 1.23 -24.03
N ARG A 130 15.88 0.31 -24.38
CA ARG A 130 15.81 -1.07 -23.90
C ARG A 130 15.82 -1.09 -22.38
N TYR A 131 14.96 -1.92 -21.81
CA TYR A 131 14.93 -2.19 -20.38
C TYR A 131 16.32 -2.62 -19.92
N TYR A 132 16.72 -2.06 -18.80
CA TYR A 132 17.95 -2.39 -18.11
C TYR A 132 17.61 -2.57 -16.64
N ASN A 133 18.30 -3.50 -15.99
CA ASN A 133 18.13 -3.70 -14.56
C ASN A 133 18.92 -2.61 -13.83
N TYR A 134 18.21 -1.58 -13.36
CA TYR A 134 18.67 -0.68 -12.32
C TYR A 134 18.39 -1.34 -10.95
N PRO A 135 19.01 -0.95 -9.82
CA PRO A 135 18.60 -1.41 -8.49
C PRO A 135 17.18 -0.93 -8.12
N TRP A 136 16.17 -1.39 -8.84
CA TRP A 136 14.75 -1.14 -8.59
C TRP A 136 14.37 -1.80 -7.27
N ASN A 137 13.74 -1.03 -6.37
CA ASN A 137 13.20 -1.56 -5.13
C ASN A 137 11.88 -2.29 -5.38
N ALA A 138 11.08 -1.83 -6.34
CA ALA A 138 9.78 -2.40 -6.65
C ALA A 138 9.27 -2.06 -8.05
N TYR A 139 8.25 -2.79 -8.48
CA TYR A 139 7.37 -2.42 -9.59
C TYR A 139 6.00 -2.05 -9.02
N LEU A 140 5.48 -0.86 -9.32
CA LEU A 140 4.09 -0.54 -9.03
C LEU A 140 3.24 -0.94 -10.23
N ARG A 141 2.38 -1.94 -10.03
CA ARG A 141 1.48 -2.46 -11.05
C ARG A 141 0.06 -2.05 -10.75
N TYR A 142 -0.61 -1.41 -11.69
CA TYR A 142 -2.02 -1.09 -11.52
C TYR A 142 -2.85 -2.37 -11.48
N ALA A 143 -3.67 -2.51 -10.44
CA ALA A 143 -4.56 -3.64 -10.22
C ALA A 143 -6.04 -3.28 -10.45
N GLY A 144 -6.31 -2.10 -11.01
CA GLY A 144 -7.64 -1.49 -11.05
C GLY A 144 -7.79 -0.39 -9.99
N PRO A 145 -8.83 0.44 -10.07
CA PRO A 145 -9.15 1.35 -8.97
C PRO A 145 -9.33 0.48 -7.74
N ILE A 146 -8.92 0.97 -6.57
CA ILE A 146 -9.58 0.50 -5.36
C ILE A 146 -10.97 1.12 -5.41
N GLU A 147 -11.86 0.58 -6.25
CA GLU A 147 -13.29 0.60 -5.93
C GLU A 147 -13.34 -0.14 -4.62
N GLY A 148 -13.31 0.66 -3.53
CA GLY A 148 -13.00 0.25 -2.16
C GLY A 148 -13.21 -1.23 -2.03
N ALA A 149 -12.14 -2.06 -2.09
CA ALA A 149 -12.25 -3.51 -2.28
C ALA A 149 -13.46 -3.93 -1.48
N SER A 150 -14.57 -4.21 -2.18
CA SER A 150 -15.87 -4.14 -1.52
C SER A 150 -15.93 -5.39 -0.67
N MET A 151 -15.34 -5.32 0.51
CA MET A 151 -15.43 -6.31 1.54
C MET A 151 -16.83 -6.13 2.08
N THR A 152 -17.78 -6.65 1.30
CA THR A 152 -19.20 -6.64 1.60
C THR A 152 -19.52 -7.69 2.65
N SER A 153 -18.55 -8.55 2.96
CA SER A 153 -18.67 -9.63 3.93
C SER A 153 -17.41 -9.79 4.79
N ALA A 154 -17.59 -10.39 5.97
CA ALA A 154 -16.48 -10.81 6.83
C ALA A 154 -15.55 -11.83 6.16
N GLN A 155 -16.03 -12.54 5.13
CA GLN A 155 -15.25 -13.54 4.39
C GLN A 155 -14.24 -12.90 3.42
N ASP A 156 -14.56 -11.73 2.88
CA ASP A 156 -13.66 -11.00 1.97
C ASP A 156 -12.47 -10.39 2.74
N VAL A 157 -12.73 -9.94 3.98
CA VAL A 157 -11.69 -9.54 4.95
C VAL A 157 -10.81 -10.74 5.31
N TRP A 158 -11.43 -11.90 5.52
CA TRP A 158 -10.78 -13.15 5.95
C TRP A 158 -9.74 -13.68 4.95
N ASN A 159 -10.00 -13.51 3.65
CA ASN A 159 -9.18 -14.02 2.55
C ASN A 159 -8.11 -13.03 2.04
N TYR A 160 -8.00 -11.86 2.68
CA TYR A 160 -7.07 -10.82 2.23
C TYR A 160 -5.62 -11.15 2.60
N ASP A 161 -4.81 -11.47 1.58
CA ASP A 161 -3.37 -11.69 1.70
C ASP A 161 -2.59 -10.48 1.14
N TRP A 162 -2.07 -9.65 2.04
CA TRP A 162 -1.21 -8.54 1.67
C TRP A 162 0.23 -9.00 1.49
N ASN A 163 0.74 -8.93 0.25
CA ASN A 163 2.15 -9.13 -0.11
C ASN A 163 2.75 -10.50 0.30
N HIS A 164 1.95 -11.57 0.42
CA HIS A 164 2.44 -12.93 0.70
C HIS A 164 3.31 -13.05 1.97
N THR A 165 3.16 -12.16 2.95
CA THR A 165 3.96 -12.16 4.20
C THR A 165 3.36 -13.02 5.31
N ALA A 166 2.53 -14.01 4.98
CA ALA A 166 1.85 -14.84 5.96
C ALA A 166 2.77 -15.89 6.61
N ASN A 167 3.59 -15.44 7.56
CA ASN A 167 4.01 -16.23 8.72
C ASN A 167 3.54 -15.48 9.98
N GLY A 168 2.25 -15.63 10.34
CA GLY A 168 1.69 -14.98 11.54
C GLY A 168 0.17 -14.79 11.62
N GLY A 169 -0.60 -15.11 10.58
CA GLY A 169 -2.07 -15.06 10.61
C GLY A 169 -2.68 -13.74 10.17
N ASN A 170 -3.79 -13.85 9.44
CA ASN A 170 -4.40 -12.84 8.57
C ASN A 170 -4.91 -11.56 9.27
N THR A 171 -4.93 -11.52 10.61
CA THR A 171 -5.45 -10.37 11.39
C THR A 171 -4.44 -9.26 11.60
N TYR A 172 -3.17 -9.57 11.89
CA TYR A 172 -2.15 -8.54 12.10
C TYR A 172 -1.92 -7.72 10.82
N ASN A 173 -2.01 -8.37 9.65
CA ASN A 173 -1.90 -7.70 8.35
C ASN A 173 -3.16 -6.92 7.95
N ALA A 174 -4.36 -7.33 8.39
CA ALA A 174 -5.57 -6.53 8.23
C ALA A 174 -5.61 -5.31 9.19
N LEU A 175 -5.01 -5.46 10.38
CA LEU A 175 -4.80 -4.39 11.37
C LEU A 175 -3.79 -3.34 10.88
N MET A 176 -2.63 -3.79 10.35
CA MET A 176 -1.51 -2.91 9.97
C MET A 176 -1.54 -2.47 8.50
N GLY A 177 -2.19 -3.22 7.60
CA GLY A 177 -2.18 -3.00 6.16
C GLY A 177 -3.23 -2.01 5.63
N ALA A 178 -4.12 -1.51 6.49
CA ALA A 178 -5.23 -0.66 6.08
C ALA A 178 -5.05 0.79 6.59
N ALA A 179 -4.06 1.52 6.08
CA ALA A 179 -3.99 2.96 6.32
C ALA A 179 -5.13 3.76 5.65
N THR A 180 -6.05 3.11 4.93
CA THR A 180 -7.05 3.79 4.07
C THR A 180 -8.47 3.22 4.10
N ASN A 181 -8.81 2.20 4.91
CA ASN A 181 -10.19 1.66 4.94
C ASN A 181 -10.68 1.19 6.30
N THR A 182 -10.44 2.04 7.29
CA THR A 182 -10.31 1.61 8.67
C THR A 182 -11.64 1.60 9.43
N ALA A 183 -12.59 2.51 9.18
CA ALA A 183 -13.84 2.48 9.95
C ALA A 183 -14.70 1.22 9.67
N HIS A 184 -14.80 0.78 8.41
CA HIS A 184 -15.72 -0.30 8.01
C HIS A 184 -15.25 -1.69 8.44
N ILE A 185 -13.98 -2.04 8.19
CA ILE A 185 -13.41 -3.36 8.55
C ILE A 185 -13.51 -3.59 10.07
N TRP A 186 -13.17 -2.56 10.85
CA TRP A 186 -13.22 -2.61 12.30
C TRP A 186 -14.66 -2.67 12.85
N ASN A 187 -15.62 -2.03 12.17
CA ASN A 187 -17.05 -2.16 12.49
C ASN A 187 -17.59 -3.58 12.22
N TYR A 188 -17.05 -4.33 11.27
CA TYR A 188 -17.47 -5.72 11.02
C TYR A 188 -16.81 -6.71 11.98
N LEU A 189 -15.54 -6.50 12.32
CA LEU A 189 -14.79 -7.40 13.19
C LEU A 189 -15.26 -7.34 14.65
N GLN A 190 -15.81 -6.21 15.13
CA GLN A 190 -16.32 -6.04 16.50
C GLN A 190 -15.38 -6.64 17.58
N PRO A 191 -14.08 -6.29 17.57
CA PRO A 191 -13.11 -6.87 18.50
C PRO A 191 -13.49 -6.55 19.94
N ARG A 192 -13.15 -7.45 20.87
CA ARG A 192 -13.25 -7.15 22.31
C ARG A 192 -11.98 -7.55 23.03
N PHE A 193 -11.56 -6.69 23.95
CA PHE A 193 -10.62 -7.09 24.98
C PHE A 193 -11.35 -7.98 25.98
N ILE A 194 -10.72 -9.09 26.32
CA ILE A 194 -11.17 -10.03 27.34
C ILE A 194 -10.12 -10.10 28.44
N GLY A 195 -10.55 -9.97 29.69
CA GLY A 195 -9.67 -10.13 30.84
C GLY A 195 -10.42 -10.61 32.07
N ALA A 196 -9.69 -10.91 33.13
CA ALA A 196 -10.25 -11.24 34.44
C ALA A 196 -9.56 -10.45 35.56
N LYS A 197 -10.27 -10.20 36.65
CA LYS A 197 -9.81 -9.34 37.77
C LYS A 197 -8.73 -9.99 38.64
N ASP A 198 -8.72 -11.30 38.72
CA ASP A 198 -7.80 -12.11 39.52
C ASP A 198 -6.54 -12.55 38.75
N THR A 199 -6.34 -12.04 37.52
CA THR A 199 -5.21 -12.39 36.67
C THR A 199 -4.76 -11.22 35.80
N HIS A 200 -3.52 -11.28 35.34
CA HIS A 200 -2.95 -10.34 34.38
C HIS A 200 -3.29 -10.71 32.92
N ALA A 201 -4.03 -11.80 32.69
CA ALA A 201 -4.43 -12.20 31.36
C ALA A 201 -5.22 -11.09 30.64
N ARG A 202 -4.74 -10.72 29.46
CA ARG A 202 -5.36 -9.76 28.57
C ARG A 202 -5.34 -10.35 27.17
N LEU A 203 -6.53 -10.58 26.65
CA LEU A 203 -6.75 -11.34 25.44
C LEU A 203 -7.51 -10.46 24.46
N LEU A 204 -7.18 -10.56 23.19
CA LEU A 204 -7.99 -10.00 22.13
C LEU A 204 -8.86 -11.11 21.55
N TRP A 205 -10.16 -10.93 21.62
CA TRP A 205 -11.10 -11.79 20.90
C TRP A 205 -11.59 -11.10 19.64
N ILE A 206 -11.49 -11.83 18.52
CA ILE A 206 -12.02 -11.42 17.23
C ILE A 206 -12.99 -12.53 16.78
N PRO A 207 -14.30 -12.24 16.66
CA PRO A 207 -15.28 -13.13 16.04
C PRO A 207 -14.75 -13.81 14.78
N GLY A 208 -14.78 -15.15 14.74
CA GLY A 208 -14.34 -15.96 13.60
C GLY A 208 -12.84 -16.30 13.55
N GLN A 209 -11.97 -15.55 14.24
CA GLN A 209 -10.51 -15.78 14.27
C GLN A 209 -10.04 -16.49 15.55
N GLY A 210 -10.85 -16.45 16.61
CA GLY A 210 -10.51 -17.02 17.91
C GLY A 210 -9.89 -15.99 18.84
N ILE A 211 -8.93 -16.43 19.66
CA ILE A 211 -8.37 -15.63 20.75
C ILE A 211 -6.87 -15.46 20.56
N ILE A 212 -6.46 -14.20 20.56
CA ILE A 212 -5.07 -13.80 20.41
C ILE A 212 -4.56 -13.40 21.80
N PRO A 213 -3.55 -14.10 22.34
CA PRO A 213 -2.86 -13.64 23.54
C PRO A 213 -2.12 -12.36 23.20
N MET A 214 -2.31 -11.32 24.01
CA MET A 214 -1.49 -10.11 23.91
C MET A 214 -0.35 -10.26 24.91
N TYR A 215 0.87 -10.11 24.43
CA TYR A 215 2.08 -10.40 25.19
C TYR A 215 2.46 -9.23 26.10
N GLU A 216 2.15 -7.99 25.71
CA GLU A 216 2.53 -6.80 26.47
C GLU A 216 1.41 -5.73 26.59
N PRO A 217 1.35 -4.97 27.70
CA PRO A 217 0.41 -3.85 27.86
C PRO A 217 0.50 -2.78 26.77
N ARG A 218 1.70 -2.62 26.18
CA ARG A 218 1.96 -1.70 25.10
C ARG A 218 1.21 -2.09 23.81
N GLU A 219 1.16 -3.37 23.48
CA GLU A 219 0.44 -3.86 22.29
C GLU A 219 -1.06 -3.57 22.38
N MET A 220 -1.64 -3.65 23.59
CA MET A 220 -3.03 -3.26 23.80
C MET A 220 -3.26 -1.76 23.66
N GLN A 221 -2.31 -0.93 24.10
CA GLN A 221 -2.40 0.52 23.98
C GLN A 221 -2.31 0.93 22.51
N GLU A 222 -1.32 0.43 21.79
CA GLU A 222 -1.13 0.69 20.36
C GLU A 222 -2.40 0.28 19.59
N MET A 223 -2.94 -0.92 19.82
CA MET A 223 -4.16 -1.36 19.14
C MET A 223 -5.40 -0.55 19.52
N SER A 224 -5.52 -0.14 20.78
CA SER A 224 -6.64 0.69 21.25
C SER A 224 -6.58 2.10 20.66
N GLU A 225 -5.38 2.68 20.56
CA GLU A 225 -5.12 3.97 19.94
C GLU A 225 -5.41 3.92 18.45
N ASP A 226 -4.91 2.89 17.76
CA ASP A 226 -5.19 2.66 16.35
C ASP A 226 -6.69 2.55 16.11
N TYR A 227 -7.39 1.63 16.80
CA TYR A 227 -8.84 1.45 16.66
C TYR A 227 -9.62 2.75 16.90
N ARG A 228 -9.20 3.58 17.86
CA ARG A 228 -9.82 4.87 18.15
C ARG A 228 -9.57 5.90 17.06
N ASN A 229 -8.33 5.99 16.58
CA ASN A 229 -7.96 6.89 15.47
C ASN A 229 -8.72 6.53 14.20
N ILE A 230 -9.04 5.25 14.05
CA ILE A 230 -9.66 4.61 12.90
C ILE A 230 -11.19 4.73 12.90
N THR A 231 -11.84 4.35 14.01
CA THR A 231 -13.31 4.24 14.11
C THR A 231 -13.96 5.42 14.84
N GLY A 232 -13.17 6.21 15.59
CA GLY A 232 -13.68 7.16 16.57
C GLY A 232 -14.22 6.53 17.86
N HIS A 233 -14.21 5.20 17.98
CA HIS A 233 -14.72 4.45 19.12
C HIS A 233 -13.61 3.77 19.91
N GLN A 234 -13.91 3.32 21.13
CA GLN A 234 -12.98 2.49 21.92
C GLN A 234 -13.31 1.01 21.73
N ILE A 235 -12.27 0.16 21.69
CA ILE A 235 -12.48 -1.29 21.74
C ILE A 235 -13.16 -1.64 23.07
N PRO A 236 -14.33 -2.29 23.06
CA PRO A 236 -15.00 -2.66 24.29
C PRO A 236 -14.21 -3.72 25.07
N THR A 237 -14.19 -3.59 26.39
CA THR A 237 -13.55 -4.55 27.29
C THR A 237 -14.58 -5.33 28.08
N VAL A 238 -14.49 -6.66 28.06
CA VAL A 238 -15.27 -7.57 28.91
C VAL A 238 -14.35 -8.08 30.02
N LEU A 239 -14.68 -7.72 31.27
CA LEU A 239 -13.89 -8.07 32.44
C LEU A 239 -14.65 -9.06 33.34
N TYR A 240 -14.18 -10.30 33.39
CA TYR A 240 -14.73 -11.36 34.23
C TYR A 240 -14.24 -11.24 35.68
N ARG A 241 -14.98 -11.83 36.65
CA ARG A 241 -14.53 -11.81 38.05
C ARG A 241 -13.33 -12.72 38.26
N THR A 242 -13.34 -13.90 37.62
CA THR A 242 -12.26 -14.88 37.74
C THR A 242 -11.74 -15.38 36.40
N GLU A 243 -10.49 -15.82 36.36
CA GLU A 243 -9.86 -16.42 35.18
C GLU A 243 -10.65 -17.65 34.71
N ARG A 244 -11.22 -18.41 35.64
CA ARG A 244 -12.08 -19.56 35.34
C ARG A 244 -13.35 -19.17 34.60
N GLN A 245 -14.02 -18.11 35.03
CA GLN A 245 -15.20 -17.56 34.32
C GLN A 245 -14.84 -17.09 32.92
N MET A 246 -13.69 -16.42 32.77
CA MET A 246 -13.18 -16.00 31.48
C MET A 246 -12.93 -17.20 30.56
N ARG A 247 -12.21 -18.22 31.03
CA ARG A 247 -11.93 -19.45 30.25
C ARG A 247 -13.20 -20.20 29.85
N TYR A 248 -14.22 -20.23 30.72
CA TYR A 248 -15.52 -20.81 30.37
C TYR A 248 -16.21 -20.05 29.24
N ALA A 249 -16.22 -18.72 29.28
CA ALA A 249 -16.79 -17.90 28.21
C ALA A 249 -16.03 -18.09 26.90
N ILE A 250 -14.70 -18.17 26.96
CA ILE A 250 -13.83 -18.48 25.82
C ILE A 250 -14.18 -19.82 25.18
N ALA A 251 -14.38 -20.87 25.97
CA ALA A 251 -14.74 -22.19 25.48
C ALA A 251 -16.11 -22.19 24.76
N ILE A 252 -17.04 -21.32 25.19
CA ILE A 252 -18.31 -21.10 24.47
C ILE A 252 -18.06 -20.41 23.13
N LEU A 253 -17.25 -19.34 23.12
CA LEU A 253 -16.94 -18.56 21.92
C LEU A 253 -16.20 -19.37 20.85
N ASN A 254 -15.35 -20.31 21.26
CA ASN A 254 -14.62 -21.23 20.38
C ASN A 254 -15.42 -22.47 19.97
N ASN A 255 -16.68 -22.59 20.42
CA ASN A 255 -17.53 -23.74 20.21
C ASN A 255 -16.92 -25.09 20.65
N GLU A 256 -16.17 -25.10 21.76
CA GLU A 256 -15.55 -26.32 22.31
C GLU A 256 -16.60 -27.35 22.77
N SER A 257 -16.22 -28.61 22.98
CA SER A 257 -17.18 -29.66 23.32
C SER A 257 -17.89 -29.38 24.67
N ALA A 258 -19.09 -29.92 24.86
CA ALA A 258 -19.81 -29.79 26.12
C ALA A 258 -19.04 -30.40 27.31
N GLU A 259 -18.18 -31.39 27.06
CA GLU A 259 -17.33 -31.99 28.08
C GLU A 259 -16.21 -31.04 28.51
N ASP A 260 -15.55 -30.38 27.55
CA ASP A 260 -14.49 -29.40 27.82
C ASP A 260 -15.04 -28.19 28.59
N ARG A 261 -16.23 -27.72 28.21
CA ARG A 261 -16.93 -26.63 28.93
C ARG A 261 -17.31 -27.02 30.36
N ARG A 262 -17.66 -28.29 30.64
CA ARG A 262 -18.00 -28.74 32.01
C ARG A 262 -16.83 -28.60 32.99
N ARG A 263 -15.60 -28.83 32.54
CA ARG A 263 -14.38 -28.71 33.36
C ARG A 263 -14.13 -27.26 33.80
N LEU A 264 -14.54 -26.31 32.96
CA LEU A 264 -14.35 -24.87 33.15
C LEU A 264 -15.54 -24.16 33.81
N ARG A 265 -16.68 -24.85 34.00
CA ARG A 265 -17.90 -24.24 34.56
C ARG A 265 -17.60 -23.60 35.93
N PRO A 266 -17.86 -22.30 36.10
CA PRO A 266 -17.54 -21.55 37.32
C PRO A 266 -18.40 -21.96 38.52
#